data_AF-A0A977PY86-F1
#
_entry.id   AF-A0A977PY86-F1
#
_cell.length_a   1.000
_cell.length_b   1.000
_cell.length_c   1.000
_cell.angle_alpha   90.00
_cell.angle_beta   90.00
_cell.angle_gamma   90.00
#
_symmetry.space_group_name_H-M   'P 1'
#
loop_
_entity.id
_entity.type
_entity.pdbx_description
1 polymer ?
#
loop_
_entity_poly.entity_id
_entity_poly.type
_entity_poly.pdbx_seq_one_letter_code
_entity_poly.pdbx_strand_id
1 'polypeptide(L)'
;MINERRTGNEREDLERIASGFLFVSESIDVFFTYFSMAELKQIYLRAKKILVSTARSITEYLGEELELSKLATQLRAYSSLIILRIEQSIDKSYLIENSLQNQISDVSEKIIGSQSRYKYLGWDLLINNYQGELILGVQLKTKMNTCSDWAVKFRHNILMDSPVQRIPFFLMAFPDRFYLWTEPEVYSSQTEPTYIIDAIPVLKPYFERAGIIPEKIRGDSFELLVASWLSDLINTEKLPEEFNESQRWLIDSELYMAISGENLKYGATE
;
A
#
# COMPACT_ATOMS: atom_id res chain seq x y z
N MET A 1 -5.49 -11.03 29.93
CA MET A 1 -4.87 -9.80 30.48
C MET A 1 -5.83 -8.87 31.25
N ILE A 2 -6.96 -8.41 30.70
CA ILE A 2 -7.87 -7.46 31.42
C ILE A 2 -8.72 -8.14 32.52
N ASN A 3 -8.91 -9.47 32.47
CA ASN A 3 -9.83 -10.19 33.36
C ASN A 3 -9.19 -11.35 34.16
N GLU A 4 -7.88 -11.57 34.04
CA GLU A 4 -7.18 -12.59 34.82
C GLU A 4 -6.82 -11.97 36.17
N ARG A 5 -7.39 -12.46 37.28
CA ARG A 5 -7.17 -12.04 38.70
C ARG A 5 -8.14 -10.99 39.27
N ARG A 6 -9.45 -11.12 39.05
CA ARG A 6 -10.44 -10.32 39.80
C ARG A 6 -10.31 -10.60 41.30
N THR A 7 -10.05 -9.57 42.11
CA THR A 7 -9.83 -9.75 43.57
C THR A 7 -11.15 -9.68 44.35
N GLY A 8 -12.21 -9.14 43.74
CA GLY A 8 -13.50 -8.92 44.39
C GLY A 8 -13.55 -7.60 45.18
N ASN A 9 -12.42 -6.90 45.28
CA ASN A 9 -12.36 -5.53 45.76
C ASN A 9 -12.59 -4.58 44.59
N GLU A 10 -13.73 -3.91 44.57
CA GLU A 10 -14.16 -3.05 43.45
C GLU A 10 -13.13 -1.97 43.11
N ARG A 11 -12.47 -1.39 44.12
CA ARG A 11 -11.46 -0.36 43.91
C ARG A 11 -10.21 -0.91 43.23
N GLU A 12 -9.61 -1.97 43.78
CA GLU A 12 -8.40 -2.58 43.24
C GLU A 12 -8.64 -3.12 41.82
N ASP A 13 -9.82 -3.69 41.59
CA ASP A 13 -10.22 -4.14 40.27
C ASP A 13 -10.34 -2.97 39.28
N LEU A 14 -10.94 -1.84 39.69
CA LEU A 14 -11.04 -0.64 38.85
C LEU A 14 -9.69 0.05 38.58
N GLU A 15 -8.81 0.16 39.57
CA GLU A 15 -7.45 0.70 39.41
C GLU A 15 -6.64 -0.11 38.38
N ARG A 16 -6.77 -1.43 38.43
CA ARG A 16 -6.12 -2.33 37.47
C ARG A 16 -6.71 -2.18 36.07
N ILE A 17 -8.03 -2.10 35.93
CA ILE A 17 -8.69 -1.88 34.63
C ILE A 17 -8.23 -0.53 34.06
N ALA A 18 -8.20 0.53 34.87
CA ALA A 18 -7.74 1.86 34.45
C ALA A 18 -6.29 1.82 33.94
N SER A 19 -5.40 1.15 34.68
CA SER A 19 -4.00 0.97 34.29
C SER A 19 -3.85 0.17 32.99
N GLY A 20 -4.66 -0.86 32.80
CA GLY A 20 -4.70 -1.63 31.55
C GLY A 20 -5.14 -0.78 30.36
N PHE A 21 -6.17 0.05 30.53
CA PHE A 21 -6.64 0.96 29.49
C PHE A 21 -5.62 2.05 29.16
N LEU A 22 -4.89 2.56 30.15
CA LEU A 22 -3.76 3.47 29.91
C LEU A 22 -2.72 2.81 29.02
N PHE A 23 -2.25 1.61 29.38
CA PHE A 23 -1.26 0.86 28.60
C PHE A 23 -1.72 0.63 27.15
N VAL A 24 -2.99 0.21 26.97
CA VAL A 24 -3.58 0.05 25.64
C VAL A 24 -3.60 1.39 24.90
N SER A 25 -4.01 2.48 25.55
CA SER A 25 -4.07 3.81 24.91
C SER A 25 -2.71 4.33 24.45
N GLU A 26 -1.62 3.93 25.11
CA GLU A 26 -0.26 4.32 24.74
C GLU A 26 0.32 3.44 23.63
N SER A 27 -0.07 2.16 23.56
CA SER A 27 0.49 1.16 22.65
C SER A 27 -0.42 0.78 21.47
N ILE A 28 -1.64 1.34 21.40
CA ILE A 28 -2.66 0.96 20.42
C ILE A 28 -2.17 1.04 18.97
N ASP A 29 -1.29 2.00 18.67
CA ASP A 29 -0.78 2.24 17.32
C ASP A 29 -0.01 1.03 16.75
N VAL A 30 0.65 0.25 17.61
CA VAL A 30 1.35 -0.98 17.21
C VAL A 30 0.35 -2.01 16.66
N PHE A 31 -0.85 -2.06 17.25
CA PHE A 31 -1.88 -3.02 16.88
C PHE A 31 -2.54 -2.70 15.55
N PHE A 32 -2.52 -1.44 15.09
CA PHE A 32 -3.14 -1.05 13.82
C PHE A 32 -2.56 -1.81 12.63
N THR A 33 -1.31 -2.26 12.71
CA THR A 33 -0.66 -3.06 11.66
C THR A 33 -1.30 -4.43 11.45
N TYR A 34 -2.09 -4.93 12.40
CA TYR A 34 -2.76 -6.23 12.32
C TYR A 34 -4.22 -6.15 11.84
N PHE A 35 -4.75 -4.95 11.61
CA PHE A 35 -6.13 -4.73 11.16
C PHE A 35 -6.14 -4.06 9.79
N SER A 36 -7.06 -4.47 8.91
CA SER A 36 -7.35 -3.71 7.70
C SER A 36 -8.02 -2.38 8.02
N MET A 37 -7.95 -1.41 7.09
CA MET A 37 -8.61 -0.10 7.28
C MET A 37 -10.13 -0.22 7.41
N ALA A 38 -10.75 -1.21 6.75
CA ALA A 38 -12.18 -1.47 6.90
C ALA A 38 -12.51 -1.95 8.33
N GLU A 39 -11.68 -2.83 8.89
CA GLU A 39 -11.83 -3.31 10.26
C GLU A 39 -11.59 -2.18 11.27
N LEU A 40 -10.54 -1.37 11.09
CA LEU A 40 -10.29 -0.20 11.95
C LEU A 40 -11.45 0.81 11.92
N LYS A 41 -12.02 1.11 10.74
CA LYS A 41 -13.22 1.96 10.62
C LYS A 41 -14.43 1.36 11.33
N GLN A 42 -14.66 0.05 11.19
CA GLN A 42 -15.74 -0.63 11.91
C GLN A 42 -15.55 -0.58 13.42
N ILE A 43 -14.32 -0.80 13.90
CA ILE A 43 -13.96 -0.70 15.32
C ILE A 43 -14.21 0.74 15.80
N TYR A 44 -13.73 1.75 15.08
CA TYR A 44 -13.95 3.16 15.39
C TYR A 44 -15.44 3.52 15.48
N LEU A 45 -16.24 3.18 14.45
CA LEU A 45 -17.66 3.51 14.40
C LEU A 45 -18.44 2.84 15.54
N ARG A 46 -18.13 1.57 15.83
CA ARG A 46 -18.74 0.85 16.95
C ARG A 46 -18.34 1.45 18.30
N ALA A 47 -17.05 1.71 18.50
CA ALA A 47 -16.54 2.29 19.73
C ALA A 47 -17.11 3.70 19.98
N LYS A 48 -17.17 4.54 18.95
CA LYS A 48 -17.74 5.90 19.01
C LYS A 48 -19.23 5.85 19.36
N LYS A 49 -20.00 4.96 18.72
CA LYS A 49 -21.42 4.76 19.02
C LYS A 49 -21.63 4.36 20.48
N ILE A 50 -20.81 3.42 20.98
CA ILE A 50 -20.88 2.97 22.37
C ILE A 50 -20.55 4.12 23.32
N LEU A 51 -19.45 4.85 23.12
CA LEU A 51 -19.02 5.96 23.98
C LEU A 51 -20.01 7.13 24.03
N VAL A 52 -20.68 7.42 22.92
CA VAL A 52 -21.77 8.40 22.86
C VAL A 52 -23.00 7.91 23.62
N SER A 53 -23.35 6.62 23.50
CA SER A 53 -24.48 6.03 24.23
C SER A 53 -24.23 5.91 25.74
N THR A 54 -22.96 5.74 26.16
CA THR A 54 -22.53 5.67 27.58
C THR A 54 -22.13 7.03 28.16
N ALA A 55 -22.38 8.13 27.44
CA ALA A 55 -22.34 9.48 28.03
C ALA A 55 -23.40 9.68 29.12
N ARG A 56 -24.42 8.82 29.15
CA ARG A 56 -25.30 8.64 30.30
C ARG A 56 -24.78 7.47 31.15
N SER A 57 -24.55 7.72 32.45
CA SER A 57 -24.57 6.75 33.57
C SER A 57 -23.30 6.49 34.40
N ILE A 58 -22.12 7.07 34.18
CA ILE A 58 -20.99 6.84 35.12
C ILE A 58 -21.30 7.39 36.53
N THR A 59 -21.94 8.56 36.60
CA THR A 59 -22.44 9.14 37.85
C THR A 59 -23.64 8.39 38.45
N GLU A 60 -24.42 7.66 37.64
CA GLU A 60 -25.53 6.82 38.14
C GLU A 60 -25.06 5.49 38.72
N TYR A 61 -23.88 4.98 38.33
CA TYR A 61 -23.39 3.66 38.74
C TYR A 61 -22.44 3.65 39.94
N LEU A 62 -21.69 4.73 40.19
CA LEU A 62 -20.59 4.73 41.17
C LEU A 62 -20.81 5.61 42.41
N GLY A 63 -21.95 6.31 42.51
CA GLY A 63 -22.28 7.15 43.68
C GLY A 63 -21.31 8.32 43.91
N GLU A 64 -21.43 8.98 45.07
CA GLU A 64 -20.64 10.17 45.47
C GLU A 64 -19.17 9.86 45.86
N GLU A 65 -18.69 8.64 45.67
CA GLU A 65 -17.35 8.24 46.11
C GLU A 65 -16.27 8.86 45.20
N LEU A 66 -15.70 9.97 45.66
CA LEU A 66 -14.84 10.87 44.89
C LEU A 66 -13.66 10.15 44.20
N GLU A 67 -13.07 9.13 44.82
CA GLU A 67 -11.95 8.37 44.24
C GLU A 67 -12.39 7.41 43.12
N LEU A 68 -13.53 6.72 43.27
CA LEU A 68 -14.09 5.89 42.19
C LEU A 68 -14.53 6.75 40.99
N SER A 69 -15.04 7.96 41.27
CA SER A 69 -15.38 8.92 40.22
C SER A 69 -14.16 9.36 39.40
N LYS A 70 -12.98 9.48 40.03
CA LYS A 70 -11.71 9.78 39.34
C LYS A 70 -11.26 8.63 38.45
N LEU A 71 -11.29 7.40 38.95
CA LEU A 71 -10.93 6.21 38.17
C LEU A 71 -11.84 6.02 36.96
N ALA A 72 -13.15 6.25 37.12
CA ALA A 72 -14.09 6.18 36.02
C ALA A 72 -13.87 7.30 34.99
N THR A 73 -13.51 8.50 35.46
CA THR A 73 -13.11 9.62 34.59
C THR A 73 -11.84 9.27 33.80
N GLN A 74 -10.84 8.65 34.44
CA GLN A 74 -9.62 8.17 33.78
C GLN A 74 -9.92 7.10 32.73
N LEU A 75 -10.75 6.10 33.05
CA LEU A 75 -11.19 5.07 32.10
C LEU A 75 -11.87 5.69 30.88
N ARG A 76 -12.73 6.69 31.09
CA ARG A 76 -13.38 7.43 30.00
C ARG A 76 -12.34 8.17 29.16
N ALA A 77 -11.39 8.87 29.79
CA ALA A 77 -10.33 9.58 29.10
C ALA A 77 -9.44 8.65 28.26
N TYR A 78 -9.01 7.50 28.79
CA TYR A 78 -8.20 6.53 28.05
C TYR A 78 -8.98 5.88 26.91
N SER A 79 -10.26 5.58 27.11
CA SER A 79 -11.14 5.08 26.04
C SER A 79 -11.30 6.11 24.92
N SER A 80 -11.47 7.39 25.26
CA SER A 80 -11.51 8.47 24.29
C SER A 80 -10.19 8.64 23.56
N LEU A 81 -9.05 8.48 24.23
CA LEU A 81 -7.73 8.56 23.62
C LEU A 81 -7.49 7.41 22.62
N ILE A 82 -7.92 6.19 22.96
CA ILE A 82 -7.86 5.04 22.04
C ILE A 82 -8.67 5.33 20.77
N ILE A 83 -9.91 5.82 20.91
CA ILE A 83 -10.73 6.20 19.75
C ILE A 83 -10.07 7.29 18.92
N LEU A 84 -9.54 8.33 19.57
CA LEU A 84 -8.87 9.43 18.90
C LEU A 84 -7.67 8.94 18.08
N ARG A 85 -6.86 8.02 18.61
CA ARG A 85 -5.72 7.47 17.88
C ARG A 85 -6.15 6.61 16.70
N ILE A 86 -7.23 5.83 16.83
CA ILE A 86 -7.82 5.09 15.69
C ILE A 86 -8.29 6.07 14.61
N GLU A 87 -8.99 7.14 15.00
CA GLU A 87 -9.45 8.21 14.09
C GLU A 87 -8.27 8.87 13.38
N GLN A 88 -7.23 9.28 14.11
CA GLN A 88 -6.01 9.85 13.54
C GLN A 88 -5.31 8.90 12.58
N SER A 89 -5.29 7.59 12.85
CA SER A 89 -4.72 6.61 11.91
C SER A 89 -5.56 6.50 10.64
N ILE A 90 -6.89 6.56 10.76
CA ILE A 90 -7.80 6.56 9.61
C ILE A 90 -7.62 7.85 8.79
N ASP A 91 -7.59 9.01 9.44
CA ASP A 91 -7.42 10.31 8.81
C ASP A 91 -6.04 10.44 8.16
N LYS A 92 -4.99 9.93 8.81
CA LYS A 92 -3.64 9.88 8.21
C LYS A 92 -3.62 8.99 6.98
N SER A 93 -4.32 7.85 6.98
CA SER A 93 -4.49 7.02 5.77
C SER A 93 -5.23 7.80 4.69
N TYR A 94 -6.30 8.53 5.02
CA TYR A 94 -7.03 9.36 4.06
C TYR A 94 -6.22 10.54 3.53
N LEU A 95 -5.40 11.19 4.36
CA LEU A 95 -4.53 12.28 3.94
C LEU A 95 -3.39 11.77 3.05
N ILE A 96 -2.83 10.60 3.37
CA ILE A 96 -1.86 9.93 2.52
C ILE A 96 -2.52 9.49 1.20
N GLU A 97 -3.68 8.84 1.25
CA GLU A 97 -4.47 8.47 0.06
C GLU A 97 -4.82 9.69 -0.77
N ASN A 98 -5.32 10.79 -0.20
CA ASN A 98 -5.66 12.01 -0.93
C ASN A 98 -4.44 12.77 -1.44
N SER A 99 -3.33 12.79 -0.69
CA SER A 99 -2.06 13.39 -1.16
C SER A 99 -1.50 12.59 -2.33
N LEU A 100 -1.51 11.25 -2.21
CA LEU A 100 -1.15 10.34 -3.29
C LEU A 100 -2.15 10.46 -4.44
N GLN A 101 -3.43 10.67 -4.18
CA GLN A 101 -4.46 10.76 -5.20
C GLN A 101 -4.49 12.12 -5.93
N ASN A 102 -4.06 13.20 -5.27
CA ASN A 102 -3.80 14.48 -5.92
C ASN A 102 -2.51 14.41 -6.75
N GLN A 103 -1.47 13.73 -6.26
CA GLN A 103 -0.31 13.38 -7.09
C GLN A 103 -0.70 12.47 -8.26
N ILE A 104 -1.63 11.53 -8.05
CA ILE A 104 -2.22 10.70 -9.11
C ILE A 104 -3.04 11.56 -10.06
N SER A 105 -3.80 12.57 -9.64
CA SER A 105 -4.57 13.41 -10.56
C SER A 105 -3.65 14.18 -11.51
N ASP A 106 -2.55 14.73 -10.99
CA ASP A 106 -1.51 15.40 -11.79
C ASP A 106 -0.74 14.42 -12.71
N VAL A 107 -0.54 13.18 -12.26
CA VAL A 107 0.09 12.11 -13.06
C VAL A 107 -0.91 11.50 -14.07
N SER A 108 -2.19 11.43 -13.72
CA SER A 108 -3.29 10.84 -14.49
C SER A 108 -3.72 11.74 -15.63
N GLU A 109 -3.78 13.06 -15.45
CA GLU A 109 -4.01 13.98 -16.57
C GLU A 109 -2.88 13.89 -17.61
N LYS A 110 -1.69 13.45 -17.22
CA LYS A 110 -0.55 13.26 -18.13
C LYS A 110 -0.42 11.83 -18.69
N ILE A 111 -0.95 10.80 -18.03
CA ILE A 111 -0.82 9.38 -18.44
C ILE A 111 -2.14 8.80 -19.00
N ILE A 112 -3.31 9.34 -18.65
CA ILE A 112 -4.63 8.68 -18.82
C ILE A 112 -5.48 9.40 -19.88
N GLY A 113 -5.16 9.17 -21.15
CA GLY A 113 -6.10 9.42 -22.25
C GLY A 113 -7.19 8.34 -22.41
N SER A 114 -7.15 7.21 -21.68
CA SER A 114 -7.98 6.04 -22.10
C SER A 114 -8.25 4.95 -21.04
N GLN A 115 -8.38 5.25 -19.75
CA GLN A 115 -8.60 4.20 -18.73
C GLN A 115 -9.98 3.52 -18.70
N SER A 116 -10.94 3.89 -19.55
CA SER A 116 -12.24 3.19 -19.60
C SER A 116 -12.23 1.86 -20.38
N ARG A 117 -11.14 1.53 -21.10
CA ARG A 117 -11.07 0.31 -21.95
C ARG A 117 -10.30 -0.88 -21.37
N TYR A 118 -9.47 -0.73 -20.33
CA TYR A 118 -8.45 -1.75 -20.00
C TYR A 118 -8.53 -2.38 -18.61
N LYS A 119 -9.55 -2.06 -17.80
CA LYS A 119 -9.85 -2.80 -16.55
C LYS A 119 -10.21 -4.28 -16.79
N TYR A 120 -10.38 -4.69 -18.05
CA TYR A 120 -10.68 -6.06 -18.48
C TYR A 120 -9.44 -6.97 -18.65
N LEU A 121 -8.21 -6.46 -18.55
CA LEU A 121 -6.99 -7.26 -18.83
C LEU A 121 -6.29 -7.87 -17.61
N GLY A 122 -6.72 -7.55 -16.38
CA GLY A 122 -6.16 -8.14 -15.15
C GLY A 122 -4.78 -7.61 -14.73
N TRP A 123 -4.25 -6.59 -15.41
CA TRP A 123 -3.01 -5.90 -15.02
C TRP A 123 -3.25 -4.91 -13.89
N ASP A 124 -2.28 -4.79 -12.97
CA ASP A 124 -2.35 -3.83 -11.88
C ASP A 124 -1.92 -2.43 -12.36
N LEU A 125 -0.87 -2.34 -13.19
CA LEU A 125 -0.50 -1.11 -13.91
C LEU A 125 -0.27 -1.40 -15.40
N LEU A 126 -0.47 -0.37 -16.23
CA LEU A 126 -0.23 -0.43 -17.67
C LEU A 126 0.40 0.87 -18.17
N ILE A 127 1.27 0.75 -19.17
CA ILE A 127 1.84 1.89 -19.91
C ILE A 127 1.51 1.69 -21.38
N ASN A 128 0.89 2.70 -21.98
CA ASN A 128 0.59 2.73 -23.40
C ASN A 128 1.51 3.72 -24.11
N ASN A 129 1.76 3.48 -25.40
CA ASN A 129 2.33 4.50 -26.27
C ASN A 129 1.29 5.59 -26.61
N TYR A 130 1.72 6.64 -27.32
CA TYR A 130 0.84 7.73 -27.77
C TYR A 130 -0.29 7.28 -28.71
N GLN A 131 -0.12 6.14 -29.39
CA GLN A 131 -1.13 5.53 -30.25
C GLN A 131 -2.18 4.73 -29.44
N GLY A 132 -1.97 4.60 -28.12
CA GLY A 132 -2.85 3.87 -27.21
C GLY A 132 -2.61 2.36 -27.20
N GLU A 133 -1.49 1.90 -27.76
CA GLU A 133 -1.06 0.49 -27.75
C GLU A 133 -0.31 0.17 -26.45
N LEU A 134 -0.57 -1.02 -25.91
CA LEU A 134 0.02 -1.47 -24.65
C LEU A 134 1.50 -1.85 -24.83
N ILE A 135 2.39 -1.13 -24.15
CA ILE A 135 3.85 -1.34 -24.20
C ILE A 135 4.31 -2.17 -23.00
N LEU A 136 3.84 -1.82 -21.80
CA LEU A 136 4.21 -2.50 -20.55
C LEU A 136 2.95 -2.89 -19.79
N GLY A 137 2.82 -4.18 -19.49
CA GLY A 137 1.89 -4.69 -18.46
C GLY A 137 2.66 -4.94 -17.17
N VAL A 138 2.11 -4.51 -16.04
CA VAL A 138 2.73 -4.71 -14.72
C VAL A 138 1.79 -5.48 -13.82
N GLN A 139 2.32 -6.51 -13.19
CA GLN A 139 1.66 -7.23 -12.11
C GLN A 139 2.44 -7.05 -10.81
N LEU A 140 1.72 -6.76 -9.75
CA LEU A 140 2.25 -6.43 -8.43
C LEU A 140 1.86 -7.48 -7.40
N LYS A 141 2.81 -7.78 -6.52
CA LYS A 141 2.61 -8.64 -5.35
C LYS A 141 3.53 -8.17 -4.23
N THR A 142 3.08 -8.25 -2.98
CA THR A 142 3.86 -7.82 -1.81
C THR A 142 4.66 -8.95 -1.16
N LYS A 143 4.78 -10.10 -1.82
CA LYS A 143 5.50 -11.26 -1.29
C LYS A 143 7.01 -11.03 -1.38
N MET A 144 7.73 -11.28 -0.30
CA MET A 144 9.20 -11.24 -0.28
C MET A 144 9.82 -12.57 -0.74
N ASN A 145 11.07 -12.51 -1.17
CA ASN A 145 11.96 -13.63 -1.47
C ASN A 145 11.35 -14.64 -2.46
N THR A 146 10.70 -14.14 -3.51
CA THR A 146 10.19 -15.00 -4.57
C THR A 146 11.33 -15.58 -5.42
N CYS A 147 11.10 -16.75 -6.03
CA CYS A 147 12.03 -17.36 -6.97
C CYS A 147 11.48 -17.35 -8.41
N SER A 148 12.36 -17.56 -9.39
CA SER A 148 12.01 -17.55 -10.81
C SER A 148 10.91 -18.55 -11.17
N ASP A 149 11.03 -19.81 -10.72
CA ASP A 149 10.01 -20.85 -10.93
C ASP A 149 8.61 -20.42 -10.46
N TRP A 150 8.53 -19.67 -9.36
CA TRP A 150 7.28 -19.16 -8.84
C TRP A 150 6.70 -18.11 -9.80
N ALA A 151 7.54 -17.20 -10.30
CA ALA A 151 7.14 -16.15 -11.22
C ALA A 151 6.69 -16.73 -12.56
N VAL A 152 7.40 -17.72 -13.11
CA VAL A 152 7.01 -18.45 -14.33
C VAL A 152 5.66 -19.12 -14.17
N LYS A 153 5.45 -19.86 -13.07
CA LYS A 153 4.15 -20.50 -12.79
C LYS A 153 3.04 -19.48 -12.61
N PHE A 154 3.31 -18.36 -11.94
CA PHE A 154 2.33 -17.31 -11.76
C PHE A 154 1.95 -16.70 -13.11
N ARG A 155 2.93 -16.29 -13.92
CA ARG A 155 2.75 -15.78 -15.28
C ARG A 155 1.92 -16.74 -16.14
N HIS A 156 2.24 -18.03 -16.10
CA HIS A 156 1.47 -19.06 -16.82
C HIS A 156 -0.02 -19.00 -16.46
N ASN A 157 -0.34 -18.96 -15.16
CA ASN A 157 -1.72 -18.95 -14.68
C ASN A 157 -2.49 -17.69 -15.10
N ILE A 158 -1.90 -16.50 -14.99
CA ILE A 158 -2.57 -15.24 -15.41
C ILE A 158 -2.74 -15.13 -16.93
N LEU A 159 -1.81 -15.68 -17.71
CA LEU A 159 -1.88 -15.62 -19.18
C LEU A 159 -2.81 -16.68 -19.79
N MET A 160 -3.07 -17.81 -19.11
CA MET A 160 -3.98 -18.85 -19.60
C MET A 160 -5.42 -18.34 -19.78
N ASP A 161 -5.88 -17.43 -18.92
CA ASP A 161 -7.27 -16.96 -18.87
C ASP A 161 -7.50 -15.61 -19.56
N SER A 162 -6.45 -14.99 -20.10
CA SER A 162 -6.52 -13.64 -20.66
C SER A 162 -6.27 -13.67 -22.17
N PRO A 163 -7.13 -13.05 -23.01
CA PRO A 163 -6.89 -12.90 -24.45
C PRO A 163 -5.76 -11.87 -24.63
N VAL A 164 -4.53 -12.27 -24.36
CA VAL A 164 -3.38 -11.37 -24.31
C VAL A 164 -3.01 -10.96 -25.73
N GLN A 165 -3.26 -9.68 -26.05
CA GLN A 165 -2.60 -8.98 -27.14
C GLN A 165 -1.10 -8.99 -26.89
N ARG A 166 -0.28 -9.05 -27.93
CA ARG A 166 1.19 -9.06 -27.83
C ARG A 166 1.67 -7.84 -27.02
N ILE A 167 2.10 -8.06 -25.77
CA ILE A 167 2.68 -7.02 -24.93
C ILE A 167 4.21 -7.10 -25.05
N PRO A 168 4.90 -6.04 -25.51
CA PRO A 168 6.35 -6.04 -25.64
C PRO A 168 7.08 -6.31 -24.32
N PHE A 169 6.57 -5.77 -23.22
CA PHE A 169 7.16 -5.92 -21.90
C PHE A 169 6.14 -6.39 -20.86
N PHE A 170 6.51 -7.38 -20.08
CA PHE A 170 5.74 -7.80 -18.91
C PHE A 170 6.64 -7.77 -17.66
N LEU A 171 6.26 -6.94 -16.69
CA LEU A 171 6.98 -6.76 -15.44
C LEU A 171 6.18 -7.33 -14.27
N MET A 172 6.76 -8.27 -13.55
CA MET A 172 6.28 -8.64 -12.22
C MET A 172 7.12 -7.94 -11.17
N ALA A 173 6.49 -7.10 -10.36
CA ALA A 173 7.16 -6.34 -9.32
C ALA A 173 6.84 -6.88 -7.92
N PHE A 174 7.88 -7.00 -7.10
CA PHE A 174 7.85 -7.30 -5.67
C PHE A 174 8.71 -6.28 -4.92
N PRO A 175 8.54 -6.14 -3.59
CA PRO A 175 9.33 -5.17 -2.83
C PRO A 175 10.85 -5.41 -2.90
N ASP A 176 11.28 -6.65 -3.14
CA ASP A 176 12.69 -7.05 -3.18
C ASP A 176 13.15 -7.62 -4.53
N ARG A 177 12.24 -7.86 -5.48
CA ARG A 177 12.60 -8.49 -6.75
C ARG A 177 11.71 -8.06 -7.90
N PHE A 178 12.30 -7.83 -9.07
CA PHE A 178 11.57 -7.71 -10.31
C PHE A 178 11.89 -8.87 -11.25
N TYR A 179 10.88 -9.25 -12.04
CA TYR A 179 11.01 -10.20 -13.14
C TYR A 179 10.47 -9.55 -14.40
N LEU A 180 11.31 -9.42 -15.41
CA LEU A 180 10.94 -8.82 -16.68
C LEU A 180 11.02 -9.86 -17.80
N TRP A 181 9.96 -9.94 -18.59
CA TRP A 181 9.95 -10.61 -19.89
C TRP A 181 9.97 -9.54 -20.98
N THR A 182 10.92 -9.66 -21.90
CA THR A 182 11.04 -8.85 -23.12
C THR A 182 10.63 -9.69 -24.31
N GLU A 183 9.83 -9.13 -25.21
CA GLU A 183 9.30 -9.83 -26.38
C GLU A 183 8.73 -11.22 -26.07
N PRO A 184 7.84 -11.36 -25.07
CA PRO A 184 7.31 -12.67 -24.72
C PRO A 184 6.62 -13.26 -25.96
N GLU A 185 7.17 -14.35 -26.51
CA GLU A 185 6.43 -15.15 -27.47
C GLU A 185 5.09 -15.53 -26.85
N VAL A 186 4.01 -15.14 -27.52
CA VAL A 186 2.64 -15.15 -26.98
C VAL A 186 2.21 -16.55 -26.52
N TYR A 187 2.90 -17.61 -26.95
CA TYR A 187 2.51 -19.00 -26.76
C TYR A 187 3.39 -19.79 -25.77
N SER A 188 4.51 -19.25 -25.30
CA SER A 188 5.38 -19.94 -24.32
C SER A 188 5.26 -19.28 -22.94
N SER A 189 4.13 -19.50 -22.29
CA SER A 189 3.86 -18.97 -20.95
C SER A 189 4.72 -19.60 -19.83
N GLN A 190 5.55 -20.59 -20.17
CA GLN A 190 6.52 -21.25 -19.28
C GLN A 190 7.97 -20.77 -19.48
N THR A 191 8.20 -19.68 -20.22
CA THR A 191 9.54 -19.10 -20.35
C THR A 191 9.99 -18.41 -19.06
N GLU A 192 11.26 -18.62 -18.71
CA GLU A 192 11.95 -17.86 -17.68
C GLU A 192 11.94 -16.35 -18.01
N PRO A 193 11.95 -15.48 -17.00
CA PRO A 193 12.10 -14.05 -17.21
C PRO A 193 13.46 -13.74 -17.85
N THR A 194 13.47 -12.83 -18.83
CA THR A 194 14.69 -12.34 -19.47
C THR A 194 15.62 -11.69 -18.45
N TYR A 195 15.05 -10.97 -17.47
CA TYR A 195 15.80 -10.33 -16.40
C TYR A 195 15.20 -10.63 -15.03
N ILE A 196 16.08 -10.92 -14.08
CA ILE A 196 15.78 -11.02 -12.65
C ILE A 196 16.58 -9.92 -11.95
N ILE A 197 15.89 -8.98 -11.32
CA ILE A 197 16.49 -7.76 -10.77
C ILE A 197 16.30 -7.71 -9.26
N ASP A 198 17.34 -7.32 -8.52
CA ASP A 198 17.21 -6.90 -7.13
C ASP A 198 16.49 -5.55 -7.08
N ALA A 199 15.25 -5.56 -6.58
CA ALA A 199 14.41 -4.36 -6.55
C ALA A 199 14.74 -3.45 -5.36
N ILE A 200 15.46 -3.94 -4.35
CA ILE A 200 15.79 -3.17 -3.14
C ILE A 200 16.50 -1.86 -3.51
N PRO A 201 17.63 -1.84 -4.26
CA PRO A 201 18.29 -0.58 -4.60
C PRO A 201 17.44 0.31 -5.52
N VAL A 202 16.59 -0.28 -6.38
CA VAL A 202 15.72 0.46 -7.30
C VAL A 202 14.62 1.21 -6.55
N LEU A 203 13.97 0.54 -5.60
CA LEU A 203 12.82 1.05 -4.87
C LEU A 203 13.20 1.77 -3.56
N LYS A 204 14.43 1.61 -3.08
CA LYS A 204 14.92 2.22 -1.83
C LYS A 204 14.59 3.72 -1.72
N PRO A 205 14.85 4.58 -2.73
CA PRO A 205 14.53 6.00 -2.62
C PRO A 205 13.04 6.27 -2.38
N TYR A 206 12.15 5.39 -2.85
CA TYR A 206 10.71 5.53 -2.71
C TYR A 206 10.24 5.03 -1.34
N PHE A 207 10.78 3.90 -0.87
CA PHE A 207 10.53 3.40 0.49
C PHE A 207 11.00 4.40 1.55
N GLU A 208 12.18 4.98 1.38
CA GLU A 208 12.74 5.98 2.30
C GLU A 208 11.89 7.26 2.31
N ARG A 209 11.49 7.77 1.14
CA ARG A 209 10.59 8.94 1.04
C ARG A 209 9.24 8.69 1.71
N ALA A 210 8.70 7.47 1.59
CA ALA A 210 7.42 7.11 2.18
C ALA A 210 7.50 6.76 3.68
N GLY A 211 8.70 6.55 4.23
CA GLY A 211 8.89 6.06 5.60
C GLY A 211 8.32 4.66 5.80
N ILE A 212 8.32 3.82 4.76
CA ILE A 212 7.75 2.46 4.76
C ILE A 212 8.90 1.45 4.68
N ILE A 213 8.82 0.39 5.49
CA ILE A 213 9.73 -0.75 5.35
C ILE A 213 9.17 -1.77 4.35
N PRO A 214 9.99 -2.30 3.41
CA PRO A 214 9.54 -3.21 2.35
C PRO A 214 8.73 -4.40 2.85
N GLU A 215 9.08 -4.97 3.99
CA GLU A 215 8.43 -6.16 4.55
C GLU A 215 7.01 -5.89 5.08
N LYS A 216 6.65 -4.62 5.31
CA LYS A 216 5.33 -4.24 5.83
C LYS A 216 4.46 -3.49 4.80
N ILE A 217 4.92 -3.38 3.55
CA ILE A 217 4.14 -2.65 2.55
C ILE A 217 2.88 -3.42 2.17
N ARG A 218 1.75 -2.71 2.17
CA ARG A 218 0.45 -3.23 1.74
C ARG A 218 0.32 -3.15 0.21
N GLY A 219 -0.55 -3.96 -0.39
CA GLY A 219 -0.68 -4.07 -1.85
C GLY A 219 -1.00 -2.75 -2.55
N ASP A 220 -1.97 -2.01 -2.02
CA ASP A 220 -2.35 -0.67 -2.46
C ASP A 220 -1.17 0.33 -2.38
N SER A 221 -0.42 0.28 -1.28
CA SER A 221 0.76 1.15 -1.08
C SER A 221 1.92 0.78 -1.99
N PHE A 222 2.09 -0.51 -2.28
CA PHE A 222 3.13 -1.00 -3.17
C PHE A 222 2.85 -0.63 -4.63
N GLU A 223 1.59 -0.68 -5.05
CA GLU A 223 1.16 -0.20 -6.37
C GLU A 223 1.50 1.26 -6.59
N LEU A 224 1.20 2.11 -5.61
CA LEU A 224 1.54 3.54 -5.67
C LEU A 224 3.06 3.78 -5.71
N LEU A 225 3.81 3.00 -4.94
CA LEU A 225 5.26 3.09 -4.91
C LEU A 225 5.87 2.75 -6.28
N VAL A 226 5.43 1.63 -6.89
CA VAL A 226 5.88 1.22 -8.22
C VAL A 226 5.42 2.20 -9.30
N ALA A 227 4.18 2.71 -9.22
CA ALA A 227 3.68 3.73 -10.13
C ALA A 227 4.50 5.03 -10.05
N SER A 228 4.90 5.47 -8.85
CA SER A 228 5.78 6.62 -8.66
C SER A 228 7.15 6.40 -9.28
N TRP A 229 7.73 5.20 -9.13
CA TRP A 229 9.00 4.88 -9.77
C TRP A 229 8.91 4.86 -11.30
N LEU A 230 7.87 4.24 -11.86
CA LEU A 230 7.63 4.26 -13.31
C LEU A 230 7.40 5.68 -13.82
N SER A 231 6.68 6.51 -13.06
CA SER A 231 6.45 7.91 -13.44
C SER A 231 7.75 8.72 -13.46
N ASP A 232 8.61 8.56 -12.45
CA ASP A 232 9.93 9.19 -12.43
C ASP A 232 10.75 8.72 -13.65
N LEU A 233 10.68 7.44 -14.00
CA LEU A 233 11.39 6.86 -15.15
C LEU A 233 10.88 7.39 -16.50
N ILE A 234 9.56 7.57 -16.66
CA ILE A 234 8.96 8.12 -17.89
C ILE A 234 9.35 9.59 -18.08
N ASN A 235 9.43 10.34 -16.98
CA ASN A 235 9.65 11.79 -17.00
C ASN A 235 11.10 12.20 -16.78
N THR A 236 12.01 11.26 -16.57
CA THR A 236 13.43 11.58 -16.35
C THR A 236 14.08 12.03 -17.66
N GLU A 237 14.93 13.06 -17.59
CA GLU A 237 15.77 13.51 -18.70
C GLU A 237 17.16 12.88 -18.65
N LYS A 238 17.33 11.82 -17.83
CA LYS A 238 18.61 11.15 -17.68
C LYS A 238 19.04 10.50 -18.98
N LEU A 239 20.30 10.72 -19.32
CA LEU A 239 20.92 10.01 -20.43
C LEU A 239 21.17 8.53 -20.04
N PRO A 240 21.16 7.58 -21.01
CA PRO A 240 21.41 6.17 -20.74
C PRO A 240 22.71 5.90 -19.95
N GLU A 241 23.73 6.75 -20.09
CA GLU A 241 25.01 6.67 -19.39
C GLU A 241 24.92 7.06 -17.90
N GLU A 242 23.85 7.76 -17.49
CA GLU A 242 23.66 8.23 -16.11
C GLU A 242 22.97 7.20 -15.20
N PHE A 243 22.49 6.09 -15.77
CA PHE A 243 21.94 4.98 -15.00
C PHE A 243 23.06 4.18 -14.34
N ASN A 244 22.96 4.02 -13.02
CA ASN A 244 23.90 3.21 -12.25
C ASN A 244 23.71 1.71 -12.54
N GLU A 245 24.65 0.88 -12.07
CA GLU A 245 24.66 -0.57 -12.32
C GLU A 245 23.35 -1.26 -11.90
N SER A 246 22.74 -0.86 -10.78
CA SER A 246 21.48 -1.44 -10.29
C SER A 246 20.27 -1.18 -11.21
N GLN A 247 20.39 -0.22 -12.12
CA GLN A 247 19.35 0.17 -13.07
C GLN A 247 19.76 -0.04 -14.53
N ARG A 248 20.94 -0.62 -14.80
CA ARG A 248 21.44 -0.79 -16.17
C ARG A 248 20.53 -1.68 -17.04
N TRP A 249 19.86 -2.63 -16.41
CA TRP A 249 18.86 -3.49 -17.04
C TRP A 249 17.75 -2.72 -17.75
N LEU A 250 17.42 -1.49 -17.34
CA LEU A 250 16.42 -0.65 -18.01
C LEU A 250 16.86 -0.25 -19.42
N ILE A 251 18.17 -0.08 -19.63
CA ILE A 251 18.77 0.24 -20.93
C ILE A 251 18.97 -1.05 -21.72
N ASP A 252 19.56 -2.07 -21.10
CA ASP A 252 19.89 -3.33 -21.78
C ASP A 252 18.64 -4.09 -22.26
N SER A 253 17.51 -3.94 -21.56
CA SER A 253 16.21 -4.50 -21.97
C SER A 253 15.46 -3.62 -22.98
N GLU A 254 15.97 -2.42 -23.30
CA GLU A 254 15.28 -1.38 -24.08
C GLU A 254 13.99 -0.83 -23.43
N LEU A 255 13.63 -1.28 -22.23
CA LEU A 255 12.41 -0.84 -21.53
C LEU A 255 12.40 0.68 -21.33
N TYR A 256 13.54 1.28 -20.95
CA TYR A 256 13.64 2.73 -20.75
C TYR A 256 13.31 3.48 -22.03
N MET A 257 13.88 3.08 -23.17
CA MET A 257 13.60 3.70 -24.46
C MET A 257 12.14 3.53 -24.84
N ALA A 258 11.56 2.36 -24.58
CA ALA A 258 10.17 2.06 -24.94
C ALA A 258 9.14 2.91 -24.17
N ILE A 259 9.44 3.32 -22.94
CA ILE A 259 8.49 4.06 -22.08
C ILE A 259 8.85 5.52 -21.83
N SER A 260 10.06 5.97 -22.21
CA SER A 260 10.50 7.35 -22.04
C SER A 260 10.02 8.27 -23.17
N GLY A 261 10.00 9.57 -22.87
CA GLY A 261 9.28 10.61 -23.59
C GLY A 261 9.49 10.72 -25.10
N GLU A 262 10.60 10.26 -25.69
CA GLU A 262 10.78 10.34 -27.15
C GLU A 262 9.80 9.44 -27.92
N ASN A 263 9.49 8.25 -27.40
CA ASN A 263 8.48 7.36 -27.97
C ASN A 263 7.04 7.71 -27.56
N LEU A 264 6.85 8.69 -26.67
CA LEU A 264 5.53 9.19 -26.25
C LEU A 264 5.20 10.57 -26.83
N LYS A 265 6.19 11.31 -27.37
CA LYS A 265 6.03 12.73 -27.80
C LYS A 265 6.05 12.97 -29.32
N TYR A 266 6.32 11.97 -30.17
CA TYR A 266 6.23 12.14 -31.64
C TYR A 266 4.77 12.20 -32.13
N GLY A 267 4.10 13.32 -31.83
CA GLY A 267 2.73 13.59 -32.25
C GLY A 267 2.22 15.00 -31.96
N ALA A 268 3.01 15.87 -31.31
CA ALA A 268 2.73 17.30 -31.31
C ALA A 268 3.39 17.94 -32.54
N THR A 269 2.80 17.73 -33.72
CA THR A 269 3.01 18.64 -34.85
C THR A 269 2.22 19.92 -34.61
N GLU A 270 2.88 21.04 -34.90
CA GLU A 270 2.46 22.45 -34.84
C GLU A 270 0.99 22.75 -35.21
#